data_AF-A0A968QAL3-F1
#
_entry.id   AF-A0A968QAL3-F1
#
_cell.length_a   1.000
_cell.length_b   1.000
_cell.length_c   1.000
_cell.angle_alpha   90.00
_cell.angle_beta   90.00
_cell.angle_gamma   90.00
#
_symmetry.space_group_name_H-M   'P 1'
#
loop_
_entity.id
_entity.type
_entity.pdbx_description
1 polymer ?
#
loop_
_entity_poly.entity_id
_entity_poly.type
_entity_poly.pdbx_seq_one_letter_code
_entity_poly.pdbx_strand_id
1 'polypeptide(L)'
;MANVAEQSIKLDDSQYYINRELSWLSFNERVLHEALDPRTPLLERLKFLAIYSSNLDEFFMVRISGVMEQTEAGVVTVTPDATPPAKQLEVMRAHLLEKVQLQHQTFEQDLRPALTNHRVRLLNYSDLSDEQKFFLKDYFEKRIFPVLTPLSVDPSHPFPRMSNLSLNLAVRVVNPENGIEKFARVKVPSTLPRFVKMPEPLCYYNGEPQLWVGVPLEQVVAENLNYLFSGMTIAGCHAFRITRDADFPILEDEADDLLLAIEQEISKRRLEGFVCRLEIERSMPDDLRQQLIRELKVTDDRVYEIDGLLNLKDLFSFMALPLPALKDKSWSAVTPRRLKPVIDMDDDDYAEQAPDIFAVIRQGDLLVHHPYESFTASVQEFITQAASDPQVLAIKMTLYRTSGDSPIVKALITAAENRKQVVALVELKARFDEENNIIWAKKLENAGVHVVYGIVGLKTHTKTMLVVREEGDEIRRYVHIGTGNYNPKTSNLYT
;
A
#
# COMPACT_ATOMS: atom_id res chain seq x y z
N MET A 1 20.64 -24.08 -54.76
CA MET A 1 20.69 -23.89 -53.30
C MET A 1 20.29 -22.45 -53.04
N ALA A 2 19.16 -22.24 -52.37
CA ALA A 2 18.60 -20.91 -52.16
C ALA A 2 19.47 -20.10 -51.19
N ASN A 3 19.78 -18.86 -51.57
CA ASN A 3 20.36 -17.83 -50.73
C ASN A 3 19.40 -17.56 -49.56
N VAL A 4 19.73 -18.05 -48.37
CA VAL A 4 19.14 -17.53 -47.13
C VAL A 4 19.91 -16.25 -46.83
N ALA A 5 19.39 -15.13 -47.32
CA ALA A 5 19.88 -13.83 -46.89
C ALA A 5 19.67 -13.72 -45.38
N GLU A 6 20.75 -13.52 -44.62
CA GLU A 6 20.67 -13.11 -43.22
C GLU A 6 19.92 -11.78 -43.16
N GLN A 7 18.61 -11.83 -42.86
CA GLN A 7 17.86 -10.63 -42.53
C GLN A 7 18.43 -10.09 -41.21
N SER A 8 19.18 -8.99 -41.29
CA SER A 8 19.65 -8.26 -40.12
C SER A 8 18.43 -7.75 -39.35
N ILE A 9 18.18 -8.31 -38.16
CA ILE A 9 17.10 -7.87 -37.28
C ILE A 9 17.38 -6.40 -36.88
N LYS A 10 16.46 -5.50 -37.23
CA LYS A 10 16.48 -4.10 -36.79
C LYS A 10 15.95 -4.02 -35.37
N LEU A 11 16.86 -3.98 -34.39
CA LEU A 11 16.50 -3.99 -32.97
C LEU A 11 15.67 -2.77 -32.54
N ASP A 12 15.65 -1.69 -33.32
CA ASP A 12 14.89 -0.46 -33.08
C ASP A 12 13.45 -0.49 -33.64
N ASP A 13 13.03 -1.60 -34.25
CA ASP A 13 11.69 -1.73 -34.81
C ASP A 13 10.64 -1.86 -33.69
N SER A 14 9.64 -0.97 -33.70
CA SER A 14 8.63 -0.86 -32.66
C SER A 14 7.77 -2.12 -32.51
N GLN A 15 7.66 -2.95 -33.56
CA GLN A 15 6.91 -4.20 -33.50
C GLN A 15 7.47 -5.21 -32.49
N TYR A 16 8.74 -5.08 -32.10
CA TYR A 16 9.39 -5.96 -31.13
C TYR A 16 9.18 -5.54 -29.68
N TYR A 17 8.57 -4.38 -29.44
CA TYR A 17 8.41 -3.83 -28.10
C TYR A 17 6.95 -3.80 -27.68
N ILE A 18 6.74 -4.09 -26.39
CA ILE A 18 5.44 -3.92 -25.74
C ILE A 18 5.49 -2.63 -24.94
N ASN A 19 4.44 -1.82 -25.03
CA ASN A 19 4.31 -0.64 -24.18
C ASN A 19 4.43 -1.04 -22.70
N ARG A 20 5.31 -0.34 -21.97
CA ARG A 20 5.59 -0.63 -20.55
C ARG A 20 4.34 -0.53 -19.67
N GLU A 21 3.45 0.42 -19.95
CA GLU A 21 2.27 0.66 -19.14
C GLU A 21 1.17 -0.37 -19.42
N LEU A 22 1.01 -0.76 -20.69
CA LEU A 22 0.15 -1.89 -21.04
C LEU A 22 0.67 -3.21 -20.48
N SER A 23 1.98 -3.43 -20.49
CA SER A 23 2.59 -4.60 -19.86
C SER A 23 2.33 -4.63 -18.34
N TRP A 24 2.36 -3.47 -17.67
CA TRP A 24 2.01 -3.39 -16.25
C TRP A 24 0.52 -3.68 -16.01
N LEU A 25 -0.37 -3.18 -16.87
CA LEU A 25 -1.80 -3.50 -16.80
C LEU A 25 -2.02 -5.01 -16.92
N SER A 26 -1.38 -5.67 -17.88
CA SER A 26 -1.44 -7.14 -18.01
C SER A 26 -0.87 -7.90 -16.81
N PHE A 27 0.16 -7.36 -16.15
CA PHE A 27 0.61 -7.90 -14.86
C PHE A 27 -0.50 -7.80 -13.81
N ASN A 28 -1.15 -6.64 -13.67
CA ASN A 28 -2.21 -6.47 -12.69
C ASN A 28 -3.48 -7.26 -13.06
N GLU A 29 -3.74 -7.52 -14.34
CA GLU A 29 -4.75 -8.49 -14.78
C GLU A 29 -4.47 -9.90 -14.27
N ARG A 30 -3.20 -10.33 -14.18
CA ARG A 30 -2.86 -11.61 -13.54
C ARG A 30 -3.13 -11.59 -12.05
N VAL A 31 -3.01 -10.45 -11.38
CA VAL A 31 -3.45 -10.29 -9.98
C VAL A 31 -4.98 -10.40 -9.88
N LEU A 32 -5.72 -9.74 -10.78
CA LEU A 32 -7.18 -9.87 -10.84
C LEU A 32 -7.61 -11.31 -11.11
N HIS A 33 -6.90 -12.03 -11.98
CA HIS A 33 -7.17 -13.43 -12.30
C HIS A 33 -7.19 -14.30 -11.03
N GLU A 34 -6.31 -14.08 -10.06
CA GLU A 34 -6.32 -14.83 -8.79
C GLU A 34 -7.60 -14.59 -7.97
N ALA A 35 -8.26 -13.44 -8.13
CA ALA A 35 -9.57 -13.18 -7.55
C ALA A 35 -10.73 -13.82 -8.35
N LEU A 36 -10.56 -13.99 -9.66
CA LEU A 36 -11.54 -14.63 -10.55
C LEU A 36 -11.48 -16.17 -10.47
N ASP A 37 -10.33 -16.73 -10.10
CA ASP A 37 -10.09 -18.16 -10.13
C ASP A 37 -10.78 -18.89 -8.96
N PRO A 38 -11.71 -19.83 -9.21
CA PRO A 38 -12.39 -20.58 -8.16
C PRO A 38 -11.47 -21.57 -7.42
N ARG A 39 -10.26 -21.83 -7.92
CA ARG A 39 -9.25 -22.64 -7.23
C ARG A 39 -8.63 -21.91 -6.03
N THR A 40 -8.67 -20.58 -6.06
CA THR A 40 -8.16 -19.73 -4.98
C THR A 40 -9.19 -19.70 -3.83
N PRO A 41 -8.78 -19.90 -2.57
CA PRO A 41 -9.71 -19.87 -1.44
C PRO A 41 -10.48 -18.54 -1.34
N LEU A 42 -11.73 -18.56 -0.86
CA LEU A 42 -12.64 -17.41 -0.95
C LEU A 42 -12.09 -16.12 -0.33
N LEU A 43 -11.49 -16.17 0.87
CA LEU A 43 -10.92 -14.97 1.49
C LEU A 43 -9.65 -14.52 0.77
N GLU A 44 -8.92 -15.44 0.15
CA GLU A 44 -7.77 -15.09 -0.70
C GLU A 44 -8.22 -14.41 -1.99
N ARG A 45 -9.36 -14.80 -2.57
CA ARG A 45 -9.96 -14.08 -3.72
C ARG A 45 -10.30 -12.63 -3.37
N LEU A 46 -10.87 -12.39 -2.18
CA LEU A 46 -11.09 -11.03 -1.67
C LEU A 46 -9.78 -10.26 -1.44
N LYS A 47 -8.76 -10.94 -0.89
CA LYS A 47 -7.41 -10.39 -0.74
C LYS A 47 -6.84 -9.96 -2.10
N PHE A 48 -7.00 -10.77 -3.15
CA PHE A 48 -6.52 -10.43 -4.49
C PHE A 48 -7.30 -9.28 -5.14
N LEU A 49 -8.62 -9.15 -4.92
CA LEU A 49 -9.34 -7.92 -5.30
C LEU A 49 -8.78 -6.68 -4.58
N ALA A 50 -8.47 -6.82 -3.29
CA ALA A 50 -7.88 -5.73 -2.51
C ALA A 50 -6.48 -5.35 -3.01
N ILE A 51 -5.63 -6.34 -3.33
CA ILE A 51 -4.31 -6.14 -3.94
C ILE A 51 -4.46 -5.44 -5.29
N TYR A 52 -5.35 -5.92 -6.16
CA TYR A 52 -5.60 -5.32 -7.47
C TYR A 52 -5.99 -3.84 -7.36
N SER A 53 -6.93 -3.49 -6.47
CA SER A 53 -7.29 -2.10 -6.21
C SER A 53 -6.14 -1.27 -5.67
N SER A 54 -5.36 -1.81 -4.72
CA SER A 54 -4.20 -1.11 -4.16
C SER A 54 -3.11 -0.86 -5.20
N ASN A 55 -2.88 -1.83 -6.10
CA ASN A 55 -1.94 -1.69 -7.20
C ASN A 55 -2.42 -0.63 -8.20
N LEU A 56 -3.73 -0.61 -8.52
CA LEU A 56 -4.29 0.42 -9.37
C LEU A 56 -4.13 1.81 -8.76
N ASP A 57 -4.35 1.99 -7.45
CA ASP A 57 -4.10 3.27 -6.78
C ASP A 57 -2.68 3.77 -7.05
N GLU A 58 -1.65 2.93 -6.84
CA GLU A 58 -0.26 3.28 -7.13
C GLU A 58 -0.01 3.59 -8.61
N PHE A 59 -0.59 2.78 -9.51
CA PHE A 59 -0.45 2.98 -10.95
C PHE A 59 -1.06 4.31 -11.42
N PHE A 60 -2.22 4.69 -10.88
CA PHE A 60 -2.81 6.00 -11.13
C PHE A 60 -1.96 7.14 -10.58
N MET A 61 -1.47 6.99 -9.35
CA MET A 61 -0.65 8.00 -8.68
C MET A 61 0.68 8.25 -9.38
N VAL A 62 1.33 7.22 -9.92
CA VAL A 62 2.72 7.32 -10.40
C VAL A 62 2.81 7.26 -11.93
N ARG A 63 2.11 6.31 -12.54
CA ARG A 63 2.34 5.98 -13.95
C ARG A 63 1.39 6.74 -14.87
N ILE A 64 0.09 6.66 -14.61
CA ILE A 64 -0.91 7.38 -15.42
C ILE A 64 -0.72 8.89 -15.29
N SER A 65 -0.49 9.40 -14.07
CA SER A 65 -0.17 10.81 -13.84
C SER A 65 1.05 11.27 -14.66
N GLY A 66 2.14 10.50 -14.66
CA GLY A 66 3.33 10.83 -15.47
C GLY A 66 3.04 10.89 -16.97
N VAL A 67 2.17 10.02 -17.49
CA VAL A 67 1.73 10.08 -18.90
C VAL A 67 0.78 11.26 -19.16
N MET A 68 -0.07 11.63 -18.18
CA MET A 68 -0.91 12.83 -18.25
C MET A 68 -0.05 14.09 -18.34
N GLU A 69 0.96 14.23 -17.49
CA GLU A 69 1.90 15.36 -17.52
C GLU A 69 2.65 15.46 -18.86
N GLN A 70 3.12 14.32 -19.40
CA GLN A 70 3.75 14.30 -20.74
C GLN A 70 2.79 14.80 -21.82
N THR A 71 1.52 14.42 -21.74
CA THR A 71 0.48 14.84 -22.69
C THR A 71 0.20 16.34 -22.57
N GLU A 72 0.08 16.86 -21.34
CA GLU A 72 -0.15 18.28 -21.05
C GLU A 72 1.04 19.16 -21.47
N ALA A 73 2.27 18.65 -21.32
CA ALA A 73 3.50 19.31 -21.76
C ALA A 73 3.72 19.25 -23.29
N GLY A 74 2.86 18.55 -24.04
CA GLY A 74 2.97 18.41 -25.49
C GLY A 74 4.17 17.55 -25.92
N VAL A 75 4.61 16.61 -25.08
CA VAL A 75 5.72 15.70 -25.41
C VAL A 75 5.33 14.79 -26.57
N VAL A 76 6.09 14.86 -27.66
CA VAL A 76 5.89 14.04 -28.87
C VAL A 76 6.77 12.78 -28.84
N THR A 77 7.74 12.70 -27.93
CA THR A 77 8.63 11.55 -27.79
C THR A 77 7.81 10.29 -27.56
N VAL A 78 7.92 9.35 -28.50
CA VAL A 78 7.23 8.08 -28.44
C VAL A 78 8.02 7.07 -27.60
N THR A 79 7.30 6.17 -26.95
CA THR A 79 7.88 4.99 -26.32
C THR A 79 8.50 4.05 -27.38
N PRO A 80 9.30 3.03 -27.00
CA PRO A 80 9.92 2.10 -27.96
C PRO A 80 8.91 1.41 -28.90
N ASP A 81 7.67 1.24 -28.48
CA ASP A 81 6.56 0.72 -29.29
C ASP A 81 5.91 1.79 -30.22
N ALA A 82 6.51 2.97 -30.32
CA ALA A 82 6.05 4.10 -31.13
C ALA A 82 4.69 4.71 -30.75
N THR A 83 4.17 4.45 -29.53
CA THR A 83 2.87 4.97 -29.08
C THR A 83 3.00 6.35 -28.41
N PRO A 84 2.33 7.40 -28.90
CA PRO A 84 2.33 8.72 -28.26
C PRO A 84 1.60 8.73 -26.90
N PRO A 85 1.99 9.60 -25.93
CA PRO A 85 1.38 9.66 -24.60
C PRO A 85 -0.15 9.75 -24.58
N ALA A 86 -0.75 10.62 -25.41
CA ALA A 86 -2.20 10.76 -25.52
C ALA A 86 -2.89 9.44 -25.94
N LYS A 87 -2.27 8.68 -26.86
CA LYS A 87 -2.80 7.38 -27.29
C LYS A 87 -2.62 6.32 -26.19
N GLN A 88 -1.54 6.38 -25.41
CA GLN A 88 -1.36 5.50 -24.25
C GLN A 88 -2.48 5.72 -23.23
N LEU A 89 -2.83 6.97 -22.89
CA LEU A 89 -3.95 7.28 -21.98
C LEU A 89 -5.28 6.72 -22.49
N GLU A 90 -5.56 6.88 -23.79
CA GLU A 90 -6.78 6.35 -24.42
C GLU A 90 -6.88 4.82 -24.29
N VAL A 91 -5.80 4.11 -24.64
CA VAL A 91 -5.76 2.64 -24.60
C VAL A 91 -5.81 2.13 -23.15
N MET A 92 -5.06 2.76 -22.23
CA MET A 92 -5.11 2.42 -20.81
C MET A 92 -6.51 2.65 -20.22
N ARG A 93 -7.17 3.77 -20.56
CA ARG A 93 -8.53 4.05 -20.06
C ARG A 93 -9.53 3.00 -20.54
N ALA A 94 -9.52 2.66 -21.84
CA ALA A 94 -10.43 1.66 -22.38
C ALA A 94 -10.27 0.30 -21.66
N HIS A 95 -9.03 -0.12 -21.44
CA HIS A 95 -8.70 -1.32 -20.68
C HIS A 95 -9.18 -1.24 -19.23
N LEU A 96 -8.91 -0.13 -18.55
CA LEU A 96 -9.25 0.07 -17.15
C LEU A 96 -10.77 0.08 -16.92
N LEU A 97 -11.56 0.70 -17.81
CA LEU A 97 -13.01 0.70 -17.71
C LEU A 97 -13.57 -0.73 -17.71
N GLU A 98 -13.11 -1.57 -18.64
CA GLU A 98 -13.50 -2.98 -18.71
C GLU A 98 -13.10 -3.75 -17.44
N LYS A 99 -11.84 -3.63 -16.99
CA LYS A 99 -11.34 -4.42 -15.86
C LYS A 99 -11.84 -3.95 -14.51
N VAL A 100 -12.05 -2.65 -14.32
CA VAL A 100 -12.71 -2.12 -13.11
C VAL A 100 -14.15 -2.61 -13.05
N GLN A 101 -14.89 -2.57 -14.16
CA GLN A 101 -16.24 -3.13 -14.19
C GLN A 101 -16.26 -4.62 -13.81
N LEU A 102 -15.37 -5.42 -14.41
CA LEU A 102 -15.23 -6.84 -14.07
C LEU A 102 -14.91 -7.06 -12.59
N GLN A 103 -14.02 -6.23 -12.01
CA GLN A 103 -13.67 -6.30 -10.59
C GLN A 103 -14.90 -6.14 -9.69
N HIS A 104 -15.70 -5.10 -9.94
CA HIS A 104 -16.90 -4.82 -9.14
C HIS A 104 -17.99 -5.87 -9.36
N GLN A 105 -18.20 -6.32 -10.59
CA GLN A 105 -19.14 -7.42 -10.89
C GLN A 105 -18.74 -8.70 -10.15
N THR A 106 -17.46 -9.06 -10.15
CA THR A 106 -16.95 -10.24 -9.42
C THR A 106 -17.26 -10.13 -7.93
N PHE A 107 -17.02 -8.97 -7.32
CA PHE A 107 -17.31 -8.78 -5.91
C PHE A 107 -18.81 -8.89 -5.61
N GLU A 108 -19.65 -8.18 -6.36
CA GLU A 108 -21.10 -8.10 -6.09
C GLU A 108 -21.85 -9.39 -6.44
N GLN A 109 -21.48 -10.05 -7.55
CA GLN A 109 -22.25 -11.18 -8.10
C GLN A 109 -21.70 -12.56 -7.72
N ASP A 110 -20.43 -12.66 -7.32
CA ASP A 110 -19.80 -13.94 -6.94
C ASP A 110 -19.34 -13.93 -5.48
N LEU A 111 -18.39 -13.05 -5.12
CA LEU A 111 -17.74 -13.14 -3.80
C LEU A 111 -18.66 -12.77 -2.63
N ARG A 112 -19.48 -11.72 -2.76
CA ARG A 112 -20.43 -11.32 -1.70
C ARG A 112 -21.51 -12.39 -1.46
N PRO A 113 -22.14 -13.00 -2.49
CA PRO A 113 -22.98 -14.18 -2.32
C PRO A 113 -22.23 -15.38 -1.71
N ALA A 114 -21.00 -15.66 -2.15
CA ALA A 114 -20.21 -16.76 -1.59
C ALA A 114 -19.90 -16.57 -0.10
N LEU A 115 -19.57 -15.36 0.35
CA LEU A 115 -19.41 -15.03 1.77
C LEU A 115 -20.68 -15.34 2.57
N THR A 116 -21.84 -15.04 1.98
CA THR A 116 -23.14 -15.30 2.60
C THR A 116 -23.36 -16.79 2.87
N ASN A 117 -22.92 -17.68 1.97
CA ASN A 117 -22.97 -19.14 2.18
C ASN A 117 -22.13 -19.61 3.37
N HIS A 118 -21.11 -18.82 3.75
CA HIS A 118 -20.28 -19.03 4.94
C HIS A 118 -20.74 -18.22 6.15
N ARG A 119 -21.98 -17.71 6.14
CA ARG A 119 -22.58 -16.90 7.21
C ARG A 119 -21.79 -15.61 7.52
N VAL A 120 -21.10 -15.07 6.52
CA VAL A 120 -20.44 -13.76 6.58
C VAL A 120 -21.24 -12.81 5.70
N ARG A 121 -21.87 -11.80 6.30
CA ARG A 121 -22.76 -10.87 5.61
C ARG A 121 -22.28 -9.44 5.72
N LEU A 122 -21.88 -8.87 4.59
CA LEU A 122 -21.73 -7.42 4.43
C LEU A 122 -23.05 -6.89 3.89
N LEU A 123 -23.83 -6.24 4.75
CA LEU A 123 -25.17 -5.77 4.44
C LEU A 123 -25.15 -4.30 4.07
N ASN A 124 -26.15 -3.86 3.30
CA ASN A 124 -26.47 -2.44 3.24
C ASN A 124 -27.22 -2.03 4.51
N TYR A 125 -27.12 -0.76 4.89
CA TYR A 125 -27.78 -0.22 6.07
C TYR A 125 -29.31 -0.37 6.01
N SER A 126 -29.88 -0.27 4.80
CA SER A 126 -31.31 -0.48 4.54
C SER A 126 -31.80 -1.86 4.98
N ASP A 127 -30.93 -2.87 4.89
CA ASP A 127 -31.25 -4.29 5.06
C ASP A 127 -31.14 -4.75 6.52
N LEU A 128 -30.81 -3.83 7.43
CA LEU A 128 -30.65 -4.10 8.85
C LEU A 128 -31.99 -4.16 9.60
N SER A 129 -32.01 -4.96 10.66
CA SER A 129 -33.11 -4.94 11.64
C SER A 129 -33.11 -3.65 12.47
N ASP A 130 -34.23 -3.37 13.15
CA ASP A 130 -34.35 -2.18 14.00
C ASP A 130 -33.37 -2.20 15.16
N GLU A 131 -33.07 -3.36 15.75
CA GLU A 131 -32.07 -3.49 16.81
C GLU A 131 -30.65 -3.21 16.31
N GLN A 132 -30.32 -3.67 15.10
CA GLN A 132 -29.04 -3.39 14.45
C GLN A 132 -28.90 -1.90 14.11
N LYS A 133 -29.96 -1.26 13.60
CA LYS A 133 -30.00 0.18 13.33
C LYS A 133 -29.86 0.99 14.62
N PHE A 134 -30.53 0.58 15.70
CA PHE A 134 -30.39 1.21 17.02
C PHE A 134 -28.96 1.14 17.54
N PHE A 135 -28.32 -0.02 17.43
CA PHE A 135 -26.90 -0.18 17.80
C PHE A 135 -25.99 0.73 16.97
N LEU A 136 -26.17 0.78 15.64
CA LEU A 136 -25.33 1.60 14.78
C LEU A 136 -25.51 3.10 15.03
N LYS A 137 -26.71 3.54 15.40
CA LYS A 137 -26.97 4.91 15.82
C LYS A 137 -26.19 5.27 17.09
N ASP A 138 -26.25 4.42 18.12
CA ASP A 138 -25.47 4.60 19.36
C ASP A 138 -23.96 4.58 19.10
N TYR A 139 -23.51 3.65 18.26
CA TYR A 139 -22.12 3.56 17.81
C TYR A 139 -21.69 4.82 17.05
N PHE A 140 -22.54 5.34 16.17
CA PHE A 140 -22.29 6.58 15.44
C PHE A 140 -22.09 7.75 16.40
N GLU A 141 -23.05 8.00 17.30
CA GLU A 141 -22.98 9.12 18.24
C GLU A 141 -21.72 9.07 19.13
N LYS A 142 -21.37 7.88 19.64
CA LYS A 142 -20.26 7.72 20.60
C LYS A 142 -18.88 7.61 19.96
N ARG A 143 -18.77 7.06 18.75
CA ARG A 143 -17.48 6.65 18.16
C ARG A 143 -17.19 7.33 16.82
N ILE A 144 -18.21 7.54 15.99
CA ILE A 144 -18.02 8.07 14.63
C ILE A 144 -18.16 9.60 14.64
N PHE A 145 -19.27 10.13 15.15
CA PHE A 145 -19.59 11.55 15.14
C PHE A 145 -18.46 12.45 15.71
N PRO A 146 -17.79 12.10 16.84
CA PRO A 146 -16.75 12.96 17.40
C PRO A 146 -15.51 13.16 16.52
N VAL A 147 -15.30 12.31 15.51
CA VAL A 147 -14.17 12.40 14.57
C VAL A 147 -14.58 12.91 13.18
N LEU A 148 -15.86 13.22 12.97
CA LEU A 148 -16.36 13.80 11.73
C LEU A 148 -16.28 15.32 11.77
N THR A 149 -15.96 15.91 10.61
CA THR A 149 -16.02 17.36 10.41
C THR A 149 -16.65 17.61 9.05
N PRO A 150 -17.89 18.12 8.99
CA PRO A 150 -18.52 18.48 7.73
C PRO A 150 -17.88 19.76 7.20
N LEU A 151 -17.59 19.81 5.90
CA LEU A 151 -17.07 20.99 5.22
C LEU A 151 -18.09 21.47 4.20
N SER A 152 -18.78 22.56 4.53
CA SER A 152 -19.70 23.24 3.61
C SER A 152 -18.92 24.01 2.55
N VAL A 153 -19.46 24.03 1.33
CA VAL A 153 -18.91 24.79 0.20
C VAL A 153 -19.91 25.84 -0.23
N ASP A 154 -19.48 27.10 -0.22
CA ASP A 154 -20.25 28.28 -0.64
C ASP A 154 -19.28 29.39 -1.11
N PRO A 155 -19.76 30.52 -1.68
CA PRO A 155 -18.87 31.58 -2.19
C PRO A 155 -17.89 32.14 -1.15
N SER A 156 -18.21 32.05 0.14
CA SER A 156 -17.35 32.48 1.25
C SER A 156 -16.45 31.34 1.76
N HIS A 157 -16.75 30.09 1.43
CA HIS A 157 -16.04 28.88 1.84
C HIS A 157 -15.71 28.04 0.59
N PRO A 158 -14.55 28.25 -0.06
CA PRO A 158 -14.22 27.55 -1.29
C PRO A 158 -14.09 26.05 -1.05
N PHE A 159 -14.19 25.29 -2.16
CA PHE A 159 -14.15 23.84 -2.12
C PHE A 159 -12.86 23.33 -1.43
N PRO A 160 -12.98 22.48 -0.40
CA PRO A 160 -11.86 22.15 0.46
C PRO A 160 -10.85 21.25 -0.25
N ARG A 161 -9.57 21.38 0.13
CA ARG A 161 -8.56 20.41 -0.27
C ARG A 161 -8.94 19.02 0.26
N MET A 162 -8.90 18.03 -0.62
CA MET A 162 -9.14 16.63 -0.25
C MET A 162 -7.85 15.83 -0.15
N SER A 163 -7.77 15.03 0.91
CA SER A 163 -6.70 14.06 1.12
C SER A 163 -6.68 13.03 -0.02
N ASN A 164 -5.48 12.67 -0.47
CA ASN A 164 -5.31 11.59 -1.46
C ASN A 164 -5.91 10.26 -0.94
N LEU A 165 -6.45 9.44 -1.84
CA LEU A 165 -7.08 8.14 -1.59
C LEU A 165 -8.25 8.15 -0.58
N SER A 166 -8.76 9.33 -0.22
CA SER A 166 -9.84 9.45 0.75
C SER A 166 -11.19 9.12 0.14
N LEU A 167 -11.97 8.33 0.88
CA LEU A 167 -13.40 8.13 0.63
C LEU A 167 -14.19 9.29 1.25
N ASN A 168 -15.13 9.84 0.49
CA ASN A 168 -15.89 11.04 0.85
C ASN A 168 -17.36 10.85 0.50
N LEU A 169 -18.22 11.57 1.21
CA LEU A 169 -19.63 11.74 0.88
C LEU A 169 -19.84 13.17 0.36
N ALA A 170 -20.42 13.28 -0.83
CA ALA A 170 -20.95 14.51 -1.40
C ALA A 170 -22.41 14.65 -0.95
N VAL A 171 -22.69 15.63 -0.10
CA VAL A 171 -23.98 15.83 0.54
C VAL A 171 -24.62 17.12 0.02
N ARG A 172 -25.85 17.01 -0.50
CA ARG A 172 -26.70 18.17 -0.80
C ARG A 172 -27.61 18.42 0.39
N VAL A 173 -27.53 19.61 0.96
CA VAL A 173 -28.36 20.03 2.09
C VAL A 173 -29.17 21.26 1.72
N VAL A 174 -30.44 21.28 2.09
CA VAL A 174 -31.36 22.39 1.81
C VAL A 174 -31.75 23.02 3.14
N ASN A 175 -31.65 24.35 3.23
CA ASN A 175 -32.18 25.09 4.36
C ASN A 175 -33.72 25.17 4.22
N PRO A 176 -34.52 24.60 5.14
CA PRO A 176 -35.98 24.58 5.03
C PRO A 176 -36.63 25.97 5.10
N GLU A 177 -35.96 26.96 5.71
CA GLU A 177 -36.52 28.31 5.93
C GLU A 177 -36.48 29.18 4.67
N ASN A 178 -35.44 29.04 3.84
CA ASN A 178 -35.23 29.87 2.65
C ASN A 178 -35.07 29.08 1.34
N GLY A 179 -35.07 27.74 1.41
CA GLY A 179 -34.92 26.86 0.26
C GLY A 179 -33.53 26.86 -0.37
N ILE A 180 -32.54 27.53 0.24
CA ILE A 180 -31.18 27.59 -0.30
C ILE A 180 -30.52 26.23 -0.14
N GLU A 181 -30.11 25.67 -1.26
CA GLU A 181 -29.31 24.46 -1.31
C GLU A 181 -27.81 24.77 -1.14
N LYS A 182 -27.12 23.92 -0.39
CA LYS A 182 -25.67 23.95 -0.21
C LYS A 182 -25.07 22.58 -0.44
N PHE A 183 -23.86 22.58 -0.96
CA PHE A 183 -23.02 21.40 -1.01
C PHE A 183 -22.21 21.30 0.29
N ALA A 184 -22.11 20.10 0.83
CA ALA A 184 -21.20 19.79 1.91
C ALA A 184 -20.46 18.49 1.63
N ARG A 185 -19.20 18.44 2.05
CA ARG A 185 -18.37 17.25 1.97
C ARG A 185 -18.18 16.69 3.37
N VAL A 186 -18.36 15.38 3.51
CA VAL A 186 -18.03 14.63 4.73
C VAL A 186 -16.94 13.60 4.40
N LYS A 187 -15.79 13.67 5.08
CA LYS A 187 -14.72 12.68 4.93
C LYS A 187 -15.10 11.41 5.70
N VAL A 188 -15.03 10.25 5.07
CA VAL A 188 -15.13 8.98 5.79
C VAL A 188 -13.80 8.75 6.52
N PRO A 189 -13.78 8.61 7.86
CA PRO A 189 -12.54 8.58 8.62
C PRO A 189 -11.83 7.23 8.46
N SER A 190 -10.62 7.26 7.91
CA SER A 190 -9.77 6.07 7.72
C SER A 190 -9.15 5.54 9.01
N THR A 191 -9.28 6.27 10.12
CA THR A 191 -8.84 5.85 11.46
C THR A 191 -9.79 4.84 12.10
N LEU A 192 -11.01 4.70 11.57
CA LEU A 192 -11.99 3.71 12.00
C LEU A 192 -12.03 2.54 11.00
N PRO A 193 -12.38 1.31 11.45
CA PRO A 193 -12.59 0.19 10.54
C PRO A 193 -13.68 0.52 9.53
N ARG A 194 -13.41 0.32 8.24
CA ARG A 194 -14.40 0.62 7.20
C ARG A 194 -15.64 -0.27 7.28
N PHE A 195 -15.51 -1.55 7.61
CA PHE A 195 -16.66 -2.41 7.80
C PHE A 195 -16.96 -2.52 9.29
N VAL A 196 -18.03 -1.85 9.73
CA VAL A 196 -18.47 -1.81 11.12
C VAL A 196 -19.13 -3.13 11.46
N LYS A 197 -18.45 -3.96 12.25
CA LYS A 197 -18.93 -5.27 12.69
C LYS A 197 -20.01 -5.13 13.78
N MET A 198 -21.09 -5.88 13.66
CA MET A 198 -22.10 -6.03 14.72
C MET A 198 -21.55 -6.81 15.93
N PRO A 199 -21.96 -6.47 17.16
CA PRO A 199 -21.65 -7.31 18.32
C PRO A 199 -22.29 -8.69 18.16
N GLU A 200 -21.73 -9.72 18.80
CA GLU A 200 -22.17 -11.11 18.63
C GLU A 200 -23.69 -11.32 18.78
N PRO A 201 -24.38 -10.72 19.77
CA PRO A 201 -25.84 -10.88 19.90
C PRO A 201 -26.65 -10.31 18.72
N LEU A 202 -26.07 -9.39 17.97
CA LEU A 202 -26.68 -8.76 16.79
C LEU A 202 -26.17 -9.34 15.47
N CYS A 203 -25.36 -10.40 15.51
CA CYS A 203 -24.93 -11.14 14.34
C CYS A 203 -26.02 -12.14 13.91
N TYR A 204 -27.17 -11.64 13.48
CA TYR A 204 -28.25 -12.42 12.89
C TYR A 204 -28.77 -11.77 11.61
N TYR A 205 -29.43 -12.55 10.77
CA TYR A 205 -30.11 -12.07 9.57
C TYR A 205 -31.30 -12.99 9.27
N ASN A 206 -32.48 -12.44 9.03
CA ASN A 206 -33.74 -13.18 8.84
C ASN A 206 -34.00 -14.24 9.94
N GLY A 207 -33.67 -13.91 11.20
CA GLY A 207 -33.85 -14.80 12.35
C GLY A 207 -32.78 -15.89 12.50
N GLU A 208 -31.82 -15.99 11.58
CA GLU A 208 -30.74 -16.99 11.64
C GLU A 208 -29.43 -16.39 12.16
N PRO A 209 -28.73 -17.08 13.09
CA PRO A 209 -27.42 -16.65 13.57
C PRO A 209 -26.37 -16.69 12.46
N GLN A 210 -25.55 -15.64 12.39
CA GLN A 210 -24.48 -15.46 11.44
C GLN A 210 -23.12 -15.49 12.17
N LEU A 211 -22.05 -15.82 11.43
CA LEU A 211 -20.69 -15.78 11.97
C LEU A 211 -20.13 -14.35 12.00
N TRP A 212 -20.52 -13.54 11.02
CA TRP A 212 -20.15 -12.14 10.95
C TRP A 212 -21.22 -11.34 10.22
N VAL A 213 -21.61 -10.20 10.78
CA VAL A 213 -22.46 -9.20 10.12
C VAL A 213 -21.76 -7.85 10.23
N GLY A 214 -21.70 -7.10 9.15
CA GLY A 214 -21.17 -5.75 9.16
C GLY A 214 -21.74 -4.88 8.06
N VAL A 215 -21.46 -3.58 8.16
CA VAL A 215 -22.01 -2.54 7.29
C VAL A 215 -20.89 -1.56 6.91
N PRO A 216 -20.84 -1.06 5.67
CA PRO A 216 -19.88 -0.02 5.28
C PRO A 216 -20.05 1.25 6.11
N LEU A 217 -18.95 1.79 6.63
CA LEU A 217 -18.90 2.96 7.50
C LEU A 217 -19.51 4.18 6.81
N GLU A 218 -19.27 4.34 5.50
CA GLU A 218 -19.85 5.39 4.69
C GLU A 218 -21.39 5.41 4.73
N GLN A 219 -22.04 4.24 4.81
CA GLN A 219 -23.50 4.14 4.92
C GLN A 219 -23.97 4.51 6.34
N VAL A 220 -23.24 4.10 7.37
CA VAL A 220 -23.54 4.53 8.75
C VAL A 220 -23.47 6.05 8.88
N VAL A 221 -22.49 6.68 8.24
CA VAL A 221 -22.38 8.15 8.20
C VAL A 221 -23.52 8.77 7.39
N ALA A 222 -23.83 8.25 6.21
CA ALA A 222 -24.89 8.77 5.33
C ALA A 222 -26.27 8.79 6.02
N GLU A 223 -26.59 7.74 6.76
CA GLU A 223 -27.88 7.57 7.44
C GLU A 223 -28.02 8.46 8.69
N ASN A 224 -26.89 8.95 9.23
CA ASN A 224 -26.86 9.79 10.43
C ASN A 224 -26.40 11.23 10.12
N LEU A 225 -26.47 11.68 8.86
CA LEU A 225 -26.06 13.03 8.46
C LEU A 225 -26.85 14.16 9.18
N ASN A 226 -28.06 13.88 9.65
CA ASN A 226 -28.87 14.85 10.40
C ASN A 226 -28.18 15.37 11.68
N TYR A 227 -27.26 14.59 12.27
CA TYR A 227 -26.45 15.04 13.41
C TYR A 227 -25.41 16.09 13.02
N LEU A 228 -24.91 16.04 11.78
CA LEU A 228 -23.91 16.97 11.26
C LEU A 228 -24.54 18.24 10.71
N PHE A 229 -25.77 18.13 10.19
CA PHE A 229 -26.48 19.21 9.53
C PHE A 229 -27.81 19.53 10.23
N SER A 230 -27.74 19.78 11.54
CA SER A 230 -28.89 20.14 12.37
C SER A 230 -29.67 21.32 11.77
N GLY A 231 -30.99 21.14 11.60
CA GLY A 231 -31.87 22.15 11.02
C GLY A 231 -31.89 22.23 9.49
N MET A 232 -31.12 21.38 8.80
CA MET A 232 -31.13 21.26 7.34
C MET A 232 -31.84 19.99 6.90
N THR A 233 -32.40 19.98 5.68
CA THR A 233 -32.91 18.77 5.03
C THR A 233 -31.83 18.18 4.13
N ILE A 234 -31.52 16.89 4.30
CA ILE A 234 -30.62 16.16 3.40
C ILE A 234 -31.38 15.86 2.10
N ALA A 235 -30.94 16.44 0.99
CA ALA A 235 -31.54 16.23 -0.34
C ALA A 235 -30.86 15.10 -1.13
N GLY A 236 -29.60 14.79 -0.81
CA GLY A 236 -28.88 13.68 -1.45
C GLY A 236 -27.52 13.45 -0.78
N CYS A 237 -27.03 12.22 -0.87
CA CYS A 237 -25.73 11.80 -0.34
C CYS A 237 -25.15 10.72 -1.25
N HIS A 238 -23.97 10.97 -1.83
CA HIS A 238 -23.34 10.05 -2.77
C HIS A 238 -21.86 9.89 -2.45
N ALA A 239 -21.35 8.66 -2.52
CA ALA A 239 -19.95 8.39 -2.26
C ALA A 239 -19.07 8.80 -3.46
N PHE A 240 -17.88 9.31 -3.16
CA PHE A 240 -16.83 9.53 -4.15
C PHE A 240 -15.44 9.42 -3.53
N ARG A 241 -14.46 9.13 -4.37
CA ARG A 241 -13.06 8.95 -3.98
C ARG A 241 -12.15 9.59 -5.01
N ILE A 242 -11.09 10.23 -4.53
CA ILE A 242 -10.08 10.84 -5.40
C ILE A 242 -8.74 10.12 -5.28
N THR A 243 -8.03 10.06 -6.39
CA THR A 243 -6.60 9.72 -6.45
C THR A 243 -5.87 10.93 -7.02
N ARG A 244 -4.81 11.37 -6.35
CA ARG A 244 -3.90 12.42 -6.80
C ARG A 244 -2.62 11.82 -7.32
N ASP A 245 -1.96 12.52 -8.22
CA ASP A 245 -0.61 12.18 -8.63
C ASP A 245 0.36 12.15 -7.44
N ALA A 246 1.46 11.45 -7.66
CA ALA A 246 2.60 11.36 -6.78
C ALA A 246 3.87 11.56 -7.63
N ASP A 247 4.18 12.79 -8.03
CA ASP A 247 5.54 13.19 -8.45
C ASP A 247 5.70 14.73 -8.28
N PHE A 248 6.88 15.25 -7.89
CA PHE A 248 8.07 15.36 -8.73
C PHE A 248 9.33 14.61 -8.20
N PRO A 249 10.30 14.30 -9.09
CA PRO A 249 11.70 14.12 -8.71
C PRO A 249 12.26 15.45 -8.16
N ILE A 250 13.08 15.36 -7.11
CA ILE A 250 13.86 16.49 -6.60
C ILE A 250 14.68 17.04 -7.78
N LEU A 251 14.39 18.28 -8.20
CA LEU A 251 15.29 19.04 -9.07
C LEU A 251 16.51 19.38 -8.21
N GLU A 252 17.64 18.76 -8.54
CA GLU A 252 18.90 18.79 -7.77
C GLU A 252 19.65 20.13 -7.86
N ASP A 253 19.11 21.15 -8.51
CA ASP A 253 19.91 22.30 -8.94
C ASP A 253 20.13 23.41 -7.90
N GLU A 254 19.52 23.38 -6.71
CA GLU A 254 19.63 24.53 -5.77
C GLU A 254 19.75 24.21 -4.26
N ALA A 255 20.03 22.98 -3.82
CA ALA A 255 20.13 22.67 -2.38
C ALA A 255 21.46 22.04 -1.96
N ASP A 256 22.20 22.73 -1.07
CA ASP A 256 23.45 22.27 -0.46
C ASP A 256 23.28 21.06 0.49
N ASP A 257 22.04 20.65 0.81
CA ASP A 257 21.73 19.52 1.69
C ASP A 257 20.54 18.69 1.14
N LEU A 258 20.84 17.46 0.72
CA LEU A 258 19.88 16.49 0.18
C LEU A 258 18.74 16.18 1.16
N LEU A 259 19.02 16.14 2.46
CA LEU A 259 18.01 15.83 3.48
C LEU A 259 16.97 16.96 3.57
N LEU A 260 17.44 18.21 3.63
CA LEU A 260 16.58 19.40 3.66
C LEU A 260 15.74 19.53 2.38
N ALA A 261 16.33 19.24 1.21
CA ALA A 261 15.60 19.25 -0.06
C ALA A 261 14.45 18.21 -0.08
N ILE A 262 14.70 17.00 0.43
CA ILE A 262 13.69 15.94 0.53
C ILE A 262 12.58 16.33 1.52
N GLU A 263 12.92 16.91 2.68
CA GLU A 263 11.92 17.36 3.67
C GLU A 263 11.01 18.46 3.10
N GLN A 264 11.56 19.42 2.36
CA GLN A 264 10.80 20.47 1.68
C GLN A 264 9.88 19.89 0.59
N GLU A 265 10.37 18.93 -0.19
CA GLU A 265 9.59 18.29 -1.24
C GLU A 265 8.44 17.45 -0.66
N ILE A 266 8.64 16.71 0.44
CA ILE A 266 7.53 16.01 1.14
C ILE A 266 6.43 17.01 1.56
N SER A 267 6.82 18.20 2.01
CA SER A 267 5.87 19.27 2.35
C SER A 267 5.14 19.79 1.10
N LYS A 268 5.86 20.02 0.00
CA LYS A 268 5.29 20.49 -1.28
C LYS A 268 4.35 19.47 -1.94
N ARG A 269 4.68 18.17 -1.88
CA ARG A 269 3.80 17.05 -2.27
C ARG A 269 2.45 17.09 -1.54
N ARG A 270 2.47 17.42 -0.24
CA ARG A 270 1.24 17.61 0.56
C ARG A 270 0.42 18.83 0.11
N LEU A 271 0.96 19.71 -0.73
CA LEU A 271 0.39 21.02 -1.10
C LEU A 271 -0.01 21.18 -2.59
N GLU A 272 0.49 20.41 -3.56
CA GLU A 272 0.34 20.80 -4.99
C GLU A 272 -0.21 19.75 -5.99
N GLY A 273 -0.33 18.46 -5.65
CA GLY A 273 -0.77 17.43 -6.63
C GLY A 273 -2.19 17.60 -7.20
N PHE A 274 -2.36 17.36 -8.51
CA PHE A 274 -3.63 17.35 -9.24
C PHE A 274 -4.40 16.03 -9.05
N VAL A 275 -5.68 15.99 -9.44
CA VAL A 275 -6.49 14.76 -9.36
C VAL A 275 -6.36 13.99 -10.68
N CYS A 276 -5.74 12.81 -10.61
CA CYS A 276 -5.56 11.92 -11.76
C CYS A 276 -6.72 10.93 -11.94
N ARG A 277 -7.51 10.67 -10.89
CA ARG A 277 -8.71 9.83 -10.95
C ARG A 277 -9.77 10.29 -9.96
N LEU A 278 -11.01 10.37 -10.44
CA LEU A 278 -12.22 10.56 -9.65
C LEU A 278 -13.13 9.34 -9.79
N GLU A 279 -13.32 8.60 -8.71
CA GLU A 279 -14.28 7.49 -8.63
C GLU A 279 -15.57 8.02 -8.02
N ILE A 280 -16.71 7.81 -8.67
CA ILE A 280 -18.03 8.21 -8.18
C ILE A 280 -18.97 7.00 -8.12
N GLU A 281 -19.85 7.00 -7.13
CA GLU A 281 -20.96 6.06 -7.10
C GLU A 281 -21.86 6.26 -8.31
N ARG A 282 -22.28 5.17 -8.96
CA ARG A 282 -23.13 5.19 -10.16
C ARG A 282 -24.47 5.91 -9.98
N SER A 283 -25.00 5.94 -8.75
CA SER A 283 -26.26 6.60 -8.43
C SER A 283 -26.16 8.13 -8.38
N MET A 284 -24.94 8.69 -8.48
CA MET A 284 -24.69 10.12 -8.34
C MET A 284 -25.38 10.92 -9.46
N PRO A 285 -26.22 11.91 -9.13
CA PRO A 285 -26.85 12.81 -10.10
C PRO A 285 -25.83 13.57 -10.96
N ASP A 286 -26.16 13.78 -12.23
CA ASP A 286 -25.28 14.44 -13.20
C ASP A 286 -24.88 15.85 -12.78
N ASP A 287 -25.77 16.62 -12.15
CA ASP A 287 -25.48 17.97 -11.67
C ASP A 287 -24.39 17.96 -10.56
N LEU A 288 -24.47 16.99 -9.64
CA LEU A 288 -23.49 16.79 -8.58
C LEU A 288 -22.16 16.27 -9.14
N ARG A 289 -22.20 15.34 -10.09
CA ARG A 289 -21.02 14.89 -10.85
C ARG A 289 -20.32 16.08 -11.51
N GLN A 290 -21.07 16.89 -12.27
CA GLN A 290 -20.52 18.05 -12.98
C GLN A 290 -19.98 19.11 -12.01
N GLN A 291 -20.60 19.27 -10.83
CA GLN A 291 -20.04 20.10 -9.77
C GLN A 291 -18.69 19.57 -9.29
N LEU A 292 -18.58 18.28 -8.95
CA LEU A 292 -17.30 17.67 -8.54
C LEU A 292 -16.23 17.80 -9.62
N ILE A 293 -16.58 17.59 -10.88
CA ILE A 293 -15.66 17.72 -12.04
C ILE A 293 -15.07 19.14 -12.09
N ARG A 294 -15.93 20.17 -12.00
CA ARG A 294 -15.50 21.58 -12.01
C ARG A 294 -14.63 21.93 -10.80
N GLU A 295 -15.10 21.60 -9.60
CA GLU A 295 -14.41 21.96 -8.35
C GLU A 295 -13.06 21.25 -8.19
N LEU A 296 -12.98 19.98 -8.62
CA LEU A 296 -11.74 19.20 -8.61
C LEU A 296 -10.83 19.49 -9.81
N LYS A 297 -11.30 20.29 -10.78
CA LYS A 297 -10.62 20.60 -12.04
C LYS A 297 -10.16 19.33 -12.78
N VAL A 298 -11.04 18.34 -12.82
CA VAL A 298 -10.82 17.09 -13.56
C VAL A 298 -11.61 17.12 -14.86
N THR A 299 -11.19 16.31 -15.82
CA THR A 299 -11.90 16.09 -17.08
C THR A 299 -12.64 14.76 -17.03
N ASP A 300 -13.66 14.59 -17.89
CA ASP A 300 -14.49 13.37 -17.92
C ASP A 300 -13.69 12.08 -18.17
N ASP A 301 -12.54 12.16 -18.86
CA ASP A 301 -11.61 11.03 -19.06
C ASP A 301 -10.89 10.58 -17.78
N ARG A 302 -11.05 11.30 -16.67
CA ARG A 302 -10.54 10.93 -15.34
C ARG A 302 -11.63 10.40 -14.40
N VAL A 303 -12.89 10.42 -14.85
CA VAL A 303 -14.04 9.98 -14.06
C VAL A 303 -14.30 8.50 -14.30
N TYR A 304 -14.51 7.76 -13.21
CA TYR A 304 -14.85 6.34 -13.19
C TYR A 304 -16.14 6.16 -12.38
N GLU A 305 -17.21 5.76 -13.05
CA GLU A 305 -18.47 5.41 -12.41
C GLU A 305 -18.41 3.97 -11.90
N ILE A 306 -18.71 3.79 -10.62
CA ILE A 306 -18.59 2.51 -9.94
C ILE A 306 -19.96 2.03 -9.50
N ASP A 307 -20.29 0.81 -9.90
CA ASP A 307 -21.49 0.09 -9.48
C ASP A 307 -21.13 -0.83 -8.29
N GLY A 308 -21.35 -0.33 -7.07
CA GLY A 308 -21.03 -1.02 -5.81
C GLY A 308 -20.11 -0.22 -4.89
N LEU A 309 -19.41 -0.91 -3.99
CA LEU A 309 -18.53 -0.25 -3.01
C LEU A 309 -17.31 0.38 -3.67
N LEU A 310 -17.05 1.67 -3.39
CA LEU A 310 -15.77 2.31 -3.74
C LEU A 310 -14.59 1.68 -2.95
N ASN A 311 -13.34 1.94 -3.33
CA ASN A 311 -12.16 1.56 -2.54
C ASN A 311 -12.11 0.06 -2.12
N LEU A 312 -12.21 -0.89 -3.05
CA LEU A 312 -12.18 -2.33 -2.70
C LEU A 312 -10.87 -2.80 -2.04
N LYS A 313 -9.85 -1.94 -1.92
CA LYS A 313 -8.67 -2.15 -1.07
C LYS A 313 -9.04 -2.56 0.37
N ASP A 314 -10.12 -2.03 0.94
CA ASP A 314 -10.47 -2.34 2.32
C ASP A 314 -10.96 -3.79 2.52
N LEU A 315 -11.20 -4.55 1.45
CA LEU A 315 -11.50 -5.97 1.52
C LEU A 315 -10.39 -6.79 2.21
N PHE A 316 -9.16 -6.26 2.32
CA PHE A 316 -8.10 -6.85 3.15
C PHE A 316 -8.56 -7.15 4.58
N SER A 317 -9.50 -6.38 5.14
CA SER A 317 -9.97 -6.60 6.51
C SER A 317 -10.64 -7.97 6.71
N PHE A 318 -11.20 -8.56 5.66
CA PHE A 318 -11.83 -9.89 5.73
C PHE A 318 -10.81 -11.00 6.01
N MET A 319 -9.52 -10.76 5.75
CA MET A 319 -8.45 -11.69 6.14
C MET A 319 -8.29 -11.84 7.66
N ALA A 320 -8.87 -10.96 8.47
CA ALA A 320 -8.90 -11.11 9.92
C ALA A 320 -9.97 -12.10 10.41
N LEU A 321 -10.90 -12.53 9.56
CA LEU A 321 -11.94 -13.48 9.96
C LEU A 321 -11.34 -14.85 10.33
N PRO A 322 -11.81 -15.50 11.41
CA PRO A 322 -11.28 -16.80 11.87
C PRO A 322 -11.82 -17.98 11.04
N LEU A 323 -11.68 -17.91 9.72
CA LEU A 323 -12.16 -18.91 8.75
C LEU A 323 -10.98 -19.54 8.00
N PRO A 324 -10.17 -20.40 8.65
CA PRO A 324 -8.95 -20.96 8.04
C PRO A 324 -9.22 -21.81 6.80
N ALA A 325 -10.39 -22.45 6.72
CA ALA A 325 -10.79 -23.24 5.54
C ALA A 325 -11.00 -22.39 4.27
N LEU A 326 -11.13 -21.06 4.42
CA LEU A 326 -11.33 -20.13 3.31
C LEU A 326 -10.05 -19.34 2.97
N LYS A 327 -8.92 -19.73 3.55
CA LYS A 327 -7.61 -19.11 3.38
C LYS A 327 -6.60 -20.11 2.85
N ASP A 328 -5.48 -19.61 2.36
CA ASP A 328 -4.32 -20.44 2.12
C ASP A 328 -3.86 -21.08 3.43
N LYS A 329 -3.28 -22.28 3.32
CA LYS A 329 -2.65 -22.92 4.48
C LYS A 329 -1.53 -22.01 4.96
N SER A 330 -1.57 -21.64 6.24
CA SER A 330 -0.53 -20.83 6.85
C SER A 330 0.83 -21.52 6.66
N TRP A 331 1.79 -20.78 6.12
CA TRP A 331 3.17 -21.21 6.01
C TRP A 331 3.98 -20.53 7.11
N SER A 332 4.72 -21.33 7.87
CA SER A 332 5.70 -20.83 8.84
C SER A 332 7.09 -21.11 8.28
N ALA A 333 7.87 -20.05 8.08
CA ALA A 333 9.21 -20.16 7.55
C ALA A 333 10.07 -21.09 8.43
N VAL A 334 10.78 -22.02 7.81
CA VAL A 334 11.61 -23.00 8.54
C VAL A 334 12.99 -22.43 8.82
N THR A 335 13.58 -22.77 9.96
CA THR A 335 15.00 -22.46 10.21
C THR A 335 15.88 -23.31 9.28
N PRO A 336 16.80 -22.71 8.50
CA PRO A 336 17.73 -23.45 7.66
C PRO A 336 18.44 -24.53 8.47
N ARG A 337 18.64 -25.73 7.90
CA ARG A 337 19.18 -26.88 8.64
C ARG A 337 20.51 -26.58 9.35
N ARG A 338 21.38 -25.80 8.70
CA ARG A 338 22.70 -25.40 9.23
C ARG A 338 22.61 -24.32 10.33
N LEU A 339 21.45 -23.70 10.51
CA LEU A 339 21.18 -22.65 11.50
C LEU A 339 20.21 -23.11 12.61
N LYS A 340 19.91 -24.41 12.70
CA LYS A 340 19.07 -24.91 13.79
C LYS A 340 19.78 -24.69 15.13
N PRO A 341 19.03 -24.33 16.19
CA PRO A 341 19.58 -24.16 17.53
C PRO A 341 20.35 -25.41 17.97
N VAL A 342 21.45 -25.18 18.67
CA VAL A 342 22.20 -26.25 19.34
C VAL A 342 21.60 -26.42 20.73
N ILE A 343 21.36 -27.65 21.13
CA ILE A 343 20.97 -27.97 22.51
C ILE A 343 22.28 -28.11 23.29
N ASP A 344 22.55 -27.15 24.18
CA ASP A 344 23.65 -27.29 25.13
C ASP A 344 23.19 -28.19 26.28
N MET A 345 23.93 -29.28 26.52
CA MET A 345 23.62 -30.25 27.59
C MET A 345 24.38 -29.94 28.88
N ASP A 346 25.12 -28.84 28.93
CA ASP A 346 26.14 -28.58 29.96
C ASP A 346 25.63 -27.75 31.15
N ASP A 347 24.39 -27.23 31.11
CA ASP A 347 23.74 -26.56 32.25
C ASP A 347 22.40 -27.25 32.59
N ASP A 348 22.03 -27.27 33.88
CA ASP A 348 20.74 -27.78 34.41
C ASP A 348 19.50 -27.03 33.87
N ASP A 349 19.69 -26.12 32.91
CA ASP A 349 18.68 -25.31 32.23
C ASP A 349 18.76 -25.57 30.72
N TYR A 350 17.69 -26.16 30.14
CA TYR A 350 17.60 -26.47 28.72
C TYR A 350 17.42 -25.19 27.89
N ALA A 351 18.50 -24.45 27.64
CA ALA A 351 18.48 -23.26 26.80
C ALA A 351 18.87 -23.61 25.35
N GLU A 352 17.92 -23.50 24.42
CA GLU A 352 18.21 -23.53 22.99
C GLU A 352 18.99 -22.26 22.59
N GLN A 353 20.25 -22.41 22.18
CA GLN A 353 21.05 -21.28 21.69
C GLN A 353 21.17 -21.30 20.17
N ALA A 354 21.09 -20.13 19.54
CA ALA A 354 21.37 -20.00 18.12
C ALA A 354 22.83 -20.40 17.83
N PRO A 355 23.11 -21.13 16.74
CA PRO A 355 24.48 -21.52 16.43
C PRO A 355 25.33 -20.28 16.10
N ASP A 356 26.65 -20.38 16.31
CA ASP A 356 27.62 -19.38 15.83
C ASP A 356 27.52 -19.31 14.29
N ILE A 357 26.89 -18.24 13.80
CA ILE A 357 26.60 -18.08 12.39
C ILE A 357 27.89 -17.89 11.57
N PHE A 358 28.93 -17.32 12.17
CA PHE A 358 30.24 -17.18 11.53
C PHE A 358 30.90 -18.55 11.38
N ALA A 359 30.82 -19.41 12.39
CA ALA A 359 31.27 -20.80 12.30
C ALA A 359 30.54 -21.56 11.19
N VAL A 360 29.24 -21.37 11.08
CA VAL A 360 28.44 -21.98 10.02
C VAL A 360 28.92 -21.51 8.65
N ILE A 361 29.06 -20.20 8.43
CA ILE A 361 29.49 -19.64 7.14
C ILE A 361 30.93 -20.07 6.79
N ARG A 362 31.83 -20.23 7.76
CA ARG A 362 33.20 -20.74 7.53
C ARG A 362 33.24 -22.13 6.89
N GLN A 363 32.23 -22.95 7.14
CA GLN A 363 32.15 -24.30 6.55
C GLN A 363 31.74 -24.28 5.08
N GLY A 364 31.30 -23.14 4.55
CA GLY A 364 30.91 -22.93 3.16
C GLY A 364 29.72 -21.99 3.03
N ASP A 365 29.54 -21.43 1.83
CA ASP A 365 28.48 -20.47 1.53
C ASP A 365 27.09 -20.97 1.98
N LEU A 366 26.27 -20.04 2.46
CA LEU A 366 24.91 -20.29 2.91
C LEU A 366 23.93 -19.52 2.02
N LEU A 367 23.14 -20.25 1.24
CA LEU A 367 22.01 -19.70 0.51
C LEU A 367 20.75 -19.82 1.37
N VAL A 368 19.96 -18.74 1.45
CA VAL A 368 18.68 -18.72 2.15
C VAL A 368 17.58 -18.27 1.20
N HIS A 369 16.48 -19.01 1.14
CA HIS A 369 15.37 -18.76 0.22
C HIS A 369 14.08 -18.38 0.98
N HIS A 370 13.78 -17.08 0.99
CA HIS A 370 12.56 -16.54 1.59
C HIS A 370 11.37 -16.69 0.63
N PRO A 371 10.11 -16.80 1.10
CA PRO A 371 9.65 -16.88 2.49
C PRO A 371 9.73 -18.30 3.09
N TYR A 372 10.33 -19.25 2.38
CA TYR A 372 10.39 -20.66 2.80
C TYR A 372 11.27 -20.83 4.04
N GLU A 373 12.40 -20.15 4.06
CA GLU A 373 13.34 -20.12 5.18
C GLU A 373 13.22 -18.83 6.00
N SER A 374 13.46 -18.94 7.30
CA SER A 374 13.22 -17.85 8.25
C SER A 374 14.27 -16.75 8.12
N PHE A 375 13.83 -15.54 7.76
CA PHE A 375 14.68 -14.33 7.77
C PHE A 375 15.19 -14.01 9.18
N THR A 376 14.32 -14.19 10.18
CA THR A 376 14.64 -13.95 11.58
C THR A 376 15.79 -14.86 12.04
N ALA A 377 15.69 -16.16 11.75
CA ALA A 377 16.69 -17.16 12.16
C ALA A 377 17.90 -17.24 11.21
N SER A 378 18.03 -16.33 10.24
CA SER A 378 19.13 -16.32 9.29
C SER A 378 19.77 -14.93 9.15
N VAL A 379 19.26 -14.08 8.27
CA VAL A 379 19.84 -12.78 7.96
C VAL A 379 19.76 -11.83 9.15
N GLN A 380 18.63 -11.79 9.85
CA GLN A 380 18.51 -10.97 11.06
C GLN A 380 19.43 -11.50 12.18
N GLU A 381 19.53 -12.81 12.34
CA GLU A 381 20.43 -13.43 13.31
C GLU A 381 21.90 -13.08 13.00
N PHE A 382 22.30 -13.11 11.72
CA PHE A 382 23.63 -12.66 11.29
C PHE A 382 23.92 -11.22 11.71
N ILE A 383 22.95 -10.33 11.52
CA ILE A 383 23.07 -8.92 11.90
C ILE A 383 23.13 -8.76 13.42
N THR A 384 22.33 -9.55 14.15
CA THR A 384 22.23 -9.48 15.60
C THR A 384 23.51 -9.99 16.27
N GLN A 385 24.03 -11.15 15.85
CA GLN A 385 25.30 -11.69 16.34
C GLN A 385 26.46 -10.76 15.97
N ALA A 386 26.48 -10.17 14.78
CA ALA A 386 27.52 -9.21 14.41
C ALA A 386 27.53 -7.96 15.31
N ALA A 387 26.37 -7.52 15.78
CA ALA A 387 26.26 -6.37 16.67
C ALA A 387 26.80 -6.64 18.08
N SER A 388 26.57 -7.86 18.61
CA SER A 388 26.95 -8.24 19.97
C SER A 388 28.36 -8.84 20.07
N ASP A 389 28.85 -9.54 19.05
CA ASP A 389 30.13 -10.25 19.09
C ASP A 389 31.31 -9.28 19.37
N PRO A 390 32.09 -9.49 20.46
CA PRO A 390 33.21 -8.63 20.80
C PRO A 390 34.36 -8.68 19.77
N GLN A 391 34.45 -9.73 18.96
CA GLN A 391 35.47 -9.88 17.92
C GLN A 391 35.12 -9.14 16.63
N VAL A 392 33.89 -8.64 16.48
CA VAL A 392 33.51 -7.86 15.31
C VAL A 392 34.03 -6.43 15.43
N LEU A 393 34.85 -6.03 14.46
CA LEU A 393 35.49 -4.72 14.41
C LEU A 393 34.63 -3.69 13.66
N ALA A 394 33.97 -4.10 12.57
CA ALA A 394 33.22 -3.20 11.72
C ALA A 394 32.02 -3.86 11.03
N ILE A 395 30.97 -3.07 10.80
CA ILE A 395 29.77 -3.43 10.04
C ILE A 395 29.52 -2.35 8.98
N LYS A 396 29.33 -2.77 7.73
CA LYS A 396 28.94 -1.88 6.63
C LYS A 396 27.67 -2.41 5.97
N MET A 397 26.64 -1.59 5.80
CA MET A 397 25.34 -2.05 5.32
C MET A 397 24.62 -1.03 4.44
N THR A 398 23.87 -1.50 3.44
CA THR A 398 22.94 -0.69 2.65
C THR A 398 21.51 -0.84 3.18
N LEU A 399 20.82 0.28 3.43
CA LEU A 399 19.44 0.35 3.90
C LEU A 399 18.58 1.10 2.87
N TYR A 400 17.64 0.37 2.25
CA TYR A 400 16.73 0.91 1.23
C TYR A 400 15.33 1.22 1.78
N ARG A 401 14.74 0.26 2.52
CA ARG A 401 13.42 0.38 3.16
C ARG A 401 13.46 -0.31 4.51
N THR A 402 13.07 0.39 5.58
CA THR A 402 12.96 -0.18 6.92
C THR A 402 11.53 0.03 7.47
N SER A 403 11.03 -0.93 8.23
CA SER A 403 9.74 -0.80 8.91
C SER A 403 9.81 0.19 10.08
N GLY A 404 8.67 0.75 10.49
CA GLY A 404 8.57 1.70 11.62
C GLY A 404 9.05 1.16 12.99
N ASP A 405 9.21 -0.16 13.15
CA ASP A 405 10.03 -0.76 14.20
C ASP A 405 10.96 -1.80 13.55
N SER A 406 12.19 -1.40 13.22
CA SER A 406 13.14 -2.26 12.48
C SER A 406 14.15 -2.89 13.43
N PRO A 407 14.14 -4.24 13.62
CA PRO A 407 15.15 -4.91 14.44
C PRO A 407 16.56 -4.73 13.88
N ILE A 408 16.69 -4.50 12.57
CA ILE A 408 17.96 -4.24 11.90
C ILE A 408 18.54 -2.91 12.35
N VAL A 409 17.72 -1.85 12.42
CA VAL A 409 18.19 -0.53 12.89
C VAL A 409 18.60 -0.61 14.37
N LYS A 410 17.85 -1.34 15.19
CA LYS A 410 18.22 -1.58 16.60
C LYS A 410 19.56 -2.28 16.72
N ALA A 411 19.80 -3.34 15.93
CA ALA A 411 21.07 -4.05 15.95
C ALA A 411 22.25 -3.17 15.52
N LEU A 412 22.08 -2.31 14.51
CA LEU A 412 23.14 -1.36 14.10
C LEU A 412 23.43 -0.31 15.19
N ILE A 413 22.41 0.18 15.90
CA ILE A 413 22.58 1.06 17.06
C ILE A 413 23.38 0.33 18.14
N THR A 414 23.00 -0.89 18.51
CA THR A 414 23.72 -1.70 19.50
C THR A 414 25.17 -1.96 19.08
N ALA A 415 25.43 -2.18 17.79
CA ALA A 415 26.79 -2.36 17.30
C ALA A 415 27.65 -1.09 17.53
N ALA A 416 27.09 0.09 17.27
CA ALA A 416 27.77 1.37 17.50
C ALA A 416 28.00 1.64 19.00
N GLU A 417 27.00 1.34 19.84
CA GLU A 417 27.11 1.41 21.31
C GLU A 417 28.20 0.47 21.85
N ASN A 418 28.35 -0.71 21.23
CA ASN A 418 29.43 -1.66 21.47
C ASN A 418 30.77 -1.24 20.83
N ARG A 419 30.90 0.03 20.41
CA ARG A 419 32.12 0.67 19.85
C ARG A 419 32.65 0.04 18.56
N LYS A 420 31.80 -0.65 17.81
CA LYS A 420 32.13 -1.17 16.48
C LYS A 420 32.09 -0.02 15.46
N GLN A 421 32.91 -0.10 14.41
CA GLN A 421 32.84 0.84 13.30
C GLN A 421 31.63 0.51 12.42
N VAL A 422 30.55 1.28 12.54
CA VAL A 422 29.30 1.04 11.79
C VAL A 422 29.11 2.09 10.70
N VAL A 423 28.94 1.64 9.46
CA VAL A 423 28.61 2.48 8.31
C VAL A 423 27.28 2.01 7.71
N ALA A 424 26.32 2.92 7.55
CA ALA A 424 25.03 2.63 6.94
C ALA A 424 24.78 3.56 5.76
N LEU A 425 24.69 3.01 4.54
CA LEU A 425 24.23 3.76 3.38
C LEU A 425 22.70 3.76 3.35
N VAL A 426 22.06 4.92 3.50
CA VAL A 426 20.60 5.05 3.55
C VAL A 426 20.08 5.68 2.26
N GLU A 427 19.24 4.96 1.52
CA GLU A 427 18.56 5.49 0.33
C GLU A 427 17.29 6.25 0.76
N LEU A 428 17.37 7.58 0.75
CA LEU A 428 16.24 8.44 1.12
C LEU A 428 15.18 8.52 0.02
N LYS A 429 15.51 8.25 -1.26
CA LYS A 429 14.55 8.30 -2.38
C LYS A 429 13.73 7.01 -2.53
N ALA A 430 13.58 6.23 -1.47
CA ALA A 430 12.72 5.05 -1.48
C ALA A 430 11.24 5.46 -1.46
N ARG A 431 10.53 5.19 -2.57
CA ARG A 431 9.12 5.58 -2.74
C ARG A 431 8.24 5.09 -1.60
N PHE A 432 7.45 6.01 -1.03
CA PHE A 432 6.47 5.83 0.05
C PHE A 432 7.06 5.56 1.44
N ASP A 433 8.39 5.56 1.59
CA ASP A 433 9.09 5.28 2.84
C ASP A 433 10.00 6.45 3.28
N GLU A 434 9.96 7.57 2.57
CA GLU A 434 10.92 8.69 2.74
C GLU A 434 10.90 9.24 4.17
N GLU A 435 9.72 9.51 4.73
CA GLU A 435 9.55 10.05 6.08
C GLU A 435 10.13 9.11 7.15
N ASN A 436 9.92 7.80 7.01
CA ASN A 436 10.49 6.80 7.93
C ASN A 436 12.01 6.72 7.79
N ASN A 437 12.53 6.72 6.56
CA ASN A 437 13.98 6.65 6.32
C ASN A 437 14.72 7.86 6.91
N ILE A 438 14.12 9.06 6.86
CA ILE A 438 14.65 10.28 7.49
C ILE A 438 14.73 10.12 9.02
N ILE A 439 13.65 9.63 9.65
CA ILE A 439 13.62 9.41 11.11
C ILE A 439 14.71 8.40 11.53
N TRP A 440 14.91 7.35 10.74
CA TRP A 440 15.91 6.32 11.03
C TRP A 440 17.34 6.80 10.82
N ALA A 441 17.60 7.57 9.76
CA ALA A 441 18.92 8.17 9.54
C ALA A 441 19.35 9.01 10.74
N LYS A 442 18.48 9.90 11.22
CA LYS A 442 18.74 10.72 12.42
C LYS A 442 18.98 9.86 13.67
N LYS A 443 18.23 8.77 13.86
CA LYS A 443 18.44 7.84 15.00
C LYS A 443 19.80 7.13 14.93
N LEU A 444 20.20 6.69 13.74
CA LEU A 444 21.49 6.01 13.52
C LEU A 444 22.66 6.98 13.76
N GLU A 445 22.59 8.19 13.21
CA GLU A 445 23.60 9.24 13.42
C GLU A 445 23.79 9.56 14.90
N ASN A 446 22.68 9.74 15.64
CA ASN A 446 22.71 10.01 17.08
C ASN A 446 23.35 8.88 17.91
N ALA A 447 23.30 7.64 17.42
CA ALA A 447 23.92 6.48 18.05
C ALA A 447 25.41 6.30 17.68
N GLY A 448 25.96 7.16 16.83
CA GLY A 448 27.37 7.10 16.39
C GLY A 448 27.60 6.25 15.14
N VAL A 449 26.55 5.84 14.43
CA VAL A 449 26.67 5.20 13.12
C VAL A 449 27.05 6.25 12.07
N HIS A 450 28.04 5.95 11.23
CA HIS A 450 28.37 6.80 10.09
C HIS A 450 27.34 6.58 8.99
N VAL A 451 26.32 7.44 8.95
CA VAL A 451 25.29 7.41 7.91
C VAL A 451 25.80 8.11 6.66
N VAL A 452 25.69 7.42 5.53
CA VAL A 452 26.01 7.95 4.21
C VAL A 452 24.72 7.97 3.41
N TYR A 453 24.35 9.14 2.90
CA TYR A 453 23.20 9.26 2.01
C TYR A 453 23.59 8.80 0.59
N GLY A 454 22.61 8.31 -0.17
CA GLY A 454 22.81 7.93 -1.57
C GLY A 454 23.46 9.04 -2.40
N ILE A 455 24.20 8.68 -3.44
CA ILE A 455 24.86 9.64 -4.32
C ILE A 455 23.80 10.34 -5.19
N VAL A 456 23.93 11.66 -5.32
CA VAL A 456 23.10 12.50 -6.19
C VAL A 456 23.05 11.93 -7.62
N GLY A 457 21.87 11.87 -8.23
CA GLY A 457 21.65 11.24 -9.54
C GLY A 457 21.77 9.70 -9.61
N LEU A 458 22.18 9.00 -8.53
CA LEU A 458 22.35 7.55 -8.50
C LEU A 458 21.51 6.88 -7.43
N LYS A 459 20.79 5.83 -7.81
CA LYS A 459 19.99 5.04 -6.88
C LYS A 459 20.75 3.83 -6.37
N THR A 460 20.90 3.70 -5.05
CA THR A 460 21.51 2.50 -4.46
C THR A 460 20.44 1.43 -4.21
N HIS A 461 20.41 0.42 -5.07
CA HIS A 461 19.42 -0.67 -4.99
C HIS A 461 20.00 -2.01 -4.53
N THR A 462 21.30 -2.10 -4.26
CA THR A 462 21.94 -3.31 -3.70
C THR A 462 21.51 -3.54 -2.26
N LYS A 463 21.41 -4.80 -1.83
CA LYS A 463 21.13 -5.18 -0.44
C LYS A 463 22.28 -6.00 0.07
N THR A 464 23.29 -5.29 0.55
CA THR A 464 24.58 -5.87 0.92
C THR A 464 24.93 -5.48 2.33
N MET A 465 25.55 -6.42 3.03
CA MET A 465 26.15 -6.20 4.34
C MET A 465 27.52 -6.86 4.36
N LEU A 466 28.49 -6.18 4.95
CA LEU A 466 29.82 -6.67 5.22
C LEU A 466 30.09 -6.57 6.72
N VAL A 467 30.51 -7.68 7.32
CA VAL A 467 31.00 -7.77 8.69
C VAL A 467 32.50 -8.07 8.66
N VAL A 468 33.28 -7.29 9.38
CA VAL A 468 34.72 -7.47 9.55
C VAL A 468 34.97 -7.95 10.97
N ARG A 469 35.52 -9.14 11.12
CA ARG A 469 35.73 -9.83 12.41
C ARG A 469 37.19 -10.23 12.58
N GLU A 470 37.73 -10.05 13.78
CA GLU A 470 39.05 -10.51 14.17
C GLU A 470 38.96 -11.97 14.64
N GLU A 471 39.69 -12.88 13.99
CA GLU A 471 39.68 -14.30 14.33
C GLU A 471 41.12 -14.80 14.51
N GLY A 472 41.60 -14.78 15.75
CA GLY A 472 43.01 -15.05 16.06
C GLY A 472 43.90 -13.93 15.52
N ASP A 473 44.88 -14.28 14.70
CA ASP A 473 45.83 -13.33 14.09
C ASP A 473 45.35 -12.80 12.72
N GLU A 474 44.15 -13.19 12.25
CA GLU A 474 43.61 -12.81 10.95
C GLU A 474 42.34 -11.96 11.05
N ILE A 475 42.16 -11.05 10.08
CA ILE A 475 40.90 -10.36 9.89
C ILE A 475 40.09 -11.08 8.80
N ARG A 476 38.89 -11.52 9.15
CA ARG A 476 37.95 -12.17 8.23
C ARG A 476 36.77 -11.28 7.89
N ARG A 477 36.23 -11.51 6.70
CA ARG A 477 35.15 -10.73 6.11
C ARG A 477 33.99 -11.65 5.77
N TYR A 478 32.84 -11.37 6.33
CA TYR A 478 31.59 -12.08 6.06
C TYR A 478 30.66 -11.16 5.29
N VAL A 479 30.17 -11.62 4.14
CA VAL A 479 29.35 -10.81 3.23
C VAL A 479 27.99 -11.45 3.06
N HIS A 480 26.94 -10.65 3.20
CA HIS A 480 25.59 -11.01 2.79
C HIS A 480 25.22 -10.22 1.53
N ILE A 481 24.67 -10.92 0.53
CA ILE A 481 24.12 -10.33 -0.69
C ILE A 481 22.68 -10.81 -0.83
N GLY A 482 21.73 -9.89 -0.84
CA GLY A 482 20.29 -10.17 -0.96
C GLY A 482 19.68 -9.58 -2.23
N THR A 483 18.64 -10.24 -2.72
CA THR A 483 17.75 -9.74 -3.78
C THR A 483 16.66 -8.82 -3.22
N GLY A 484 16.22 -9.08 -1.98
CA GLY A 484 15.17 -8.33 -1.26
C GLY A 484 15.70 -7.41 -0.15
N ASN A 485 14.83 -6.52 0.33
CA ASN A 485 15.12 -5.60 1.44
C ASN A 485 15.27 -6.32 2.79
N TYR A 486 16.02 -5.71 3.72
CA TYR A 486 16.17 -6.17 5.10
C TYR A 486 14.91 -5.85 5.95
N ASN A 487 13.78 -6.47 5.60
CA ASN A 487 12.50 -6.24 6.26
C ASN A 487 11.82 -7.59 6.56
N PRO A 488 11.70 -7.97 7.86
CA PRO A 488 11.12 -9.25 8.27
C PRO A 488 9.65 -9.44 7.87
N LYS A 489 8.90 -8.36 7.67
CA LYS A 489 7.49 -8.46 7.26
C LYS A 489 7.39 -8.85 5.80
N THR A 490 8.16 -8.18 4.94
CA THR A 490 8.16 -8.47 3.51
C THR A 490 8.87 -9.78 3.18
N SER A 491 9.84 -10.22 3.97
CA SER A 491 10.48 -11.53 3.74
C SER A 491 9.53 -12.72 3.88
N ASN A 492 8.35 -12.55 4.50
CA ASN A 492 7.31 -13.58 4.55
C ASN A 492 6.36 -13.55 3.34
N LEU A 493 6.48 -12.55 2.46
CA LEU A 493 5.57 -12.32 1.33
C LEU A 493 6.29 -12.37 -0.03
N TYR A 494 7.57 -11.98 -0.07
CA TYR A 494 8.38 -11.87 -1.28
C TYR A 494 9.42 -12.99 -1.35
N THR A 495 9.69 -13.48 -2.57
CA THR A 495 10.75 -14.45 -2.90
C THR A 495 11.99 -13.77 -3.45
#